data_AF-A0A397VV37-F1
#
_entry.id   AF-A0A397VV37-F1
#
_cell.length_a   1.000
_cell.length_b   1.000
_cell.length_c   1.000
_cell.angle_alpha   90.00
_cell.angle_beta   90.00
_cell.angle_gamma   90.00
#
_symmetry.space_group_name_H-M   'P 1'
#
loop_
_entity.id
_entity.type
_entity.pdbx_description
1 polymer ?
#
loop_
_entity_poly.entity_id
_entity_poly.type
_entity_poly.pdbx_seq_one_letter_code
_entity_poly.pdbx_strand_id
1 'polypeptide(L)'
;MSCRKYGMSRKGDVENMQVEGIFNQLDLKTHPNMSRSSKESKLRLTSSKIERENLNLGLEEMRSQRKRQKITALQEIQEIQQIQIGEEAASNLLNNLLN
;
A
#
# COMPACT_ATOMS: atom_id res chain seq x y z
N MET A 1 -29.17 -36.40 27.55
CA MET A 1 -29.07 -35.26 26.62
C MET A 1 -27.69 -35.29 25.98
N SER A 2 -27.61 -35.54 24.68
CA SER A 2 -26.35 -35.70 23.94
C SER A 2 -26.10 -34.45 23.09
N CYS A 3 -25.03 -33.72 23.38
CA CYS A 3 -24.59 -32.59 22.56
C CYS A 3 -23.40 -33.01 21.70
N ARG A 4 -23.66 -33.30 20.42
CA ARG A 4 -22.62 -33.28 19.38
C ARG A 4 -22.27 -31.82 19.09
N LYS A 5 -21.06 -31.40 19.40
CA LYS A 5 -20.42 -30.22 18.78
C LYS A 5 -19.08 -30.66 18.20
N TYR A 6 -19.09 -31.18 16.98
CA TYR A 6 -17.86 -31.30 16.20
C TYR A 6 -17.72 -30.04 15.36
N GLY A 7 -16.62 -29.34 15.61
CA GLY A 7 -16.37 -27.96 15.26
C GLY A 7 -16.23 -27.74 13.76
N MET A 8 -16.84 -26.66 13.31
CA MET A 8 -16.44 -26.01 12.08
C MET A 8 -15.06 -25.40 12.31
N SER A 9 -14.00 -26.06 11.83
CA SER A 9 -12.68 -25.43 11.74
C SER A 9 -12.80 -24.25 10.79
N ARG A 10 -12.59 -23.04 11.31
CA ARG A 10 -12.65 -21.83 10.49
C ARG A 10 -11.47 -21.90 9.53
N LYS A 11 -11.68 -21.62 8.24
CA LYS A 11 -10.62 -21.66 7.21
C LYS A 11 -9.34 -20.90 7.63
N GLY A 12 -9.46 -19.87 8.46
CA GLY A 12 -8.32 -19.11 8.98
C GLY A 12 -7.38 -19.87 9.93
N ASP A 13 -7.84 -20.94 10.59
CA ASP A 13 -7.02 -21.69 11.56
C ASP A 13 -6.02 -22.61 10.84
N VAL A 14 -6.44 -23.21 9.71
CA VAL A 14 -5.59 -24.09 8.89
C VAL A 14 -4.46 -23.30 8.22
N GLU A 15 -4.79 -22.12 7.70
CA GLU A 15 -3.80 -21.23 7.08
C GLU A 15 -2.76 -20.73 8.09
N ASN A 16 -3.18 -20.41 9.32
CA ASN A 16 -2.26 -20.00 10.38
C ASN A 16 -1.31 -21.14 10.79
N MET A 17 -1.82 -22.38 10.91
CA MET A 17 -0.98 -23.54 11.21
C MET A 17 0.03 -23.82 10.10
N GLN A 18 -0.37 -23.64 8.83
CA GLN A 18 0.54 -23.82 7.70
C GLN A 18 1.69 -22.82 7.72
N VAL A 19 1.40 -21.54 8.01
CA VAL A 19 2.42 -20.49 8.14
C VAL A 19 3.35 -20.80 9.31
N GLU A 20 2.83 -21.24 10.46
CA GLU A 20 3.66 -21.62 11.62
C GLU A 20 4.55 -22.83 11.36
N GLY A 21 4.05 -23.83 10.61
CA GLY A 21 4.84 -24.99 10.19
C GLY A 21 6.06 -24.58 9.35
N ILE A 22 5.89 -23.65 8.42
CA ILE A 22 6.99 -23.14 7.58
C ILE A 22 8.00 -22.35 8.44
N PHE A 23 7.53 -21.56 9.40
CA PHE A 23 8.42 -20.84 10.32
C PHE A 23 9.32 -21.78 11.12
N ASN A 24 8.76 -22.88 11.64
CA ASN A 24 9.53 -23.88 12.38
C ASN A 24 10.56 -24.59 11.50
N GLN A 25 10.22 -24.90 10.25
CA GLN A 25 11.17 -25.52 9.31
C GLN A 25 12.35 -24.60 8.96
N LEU A 26 12.11 -23.30 8.88
CA LEU A 26 13.13 -22.29 8.55
C LEU A 26 13.84 -21.71 9.80
N ASP A 27 13.59 -22.27 10.98
CA ASP A 27 14.09 -21.78 12.29
C ASP A 27 13.86 -20.26 12.49
N LEU A 28 12.71 -19.77 12.04
CA LEU A 28 12.34 -18.36 12.15
C LEU A 28 11.63 -18.09 13.48
N LYS A 29 12.13 -17.09 14.21
CA LYS A 29 11.49 -16.65 15.46
C LYS A 29 10.08 -16.14 15.21
N THR A 30 9.12 -16.67 15.96
CA THR A 30 7.74 -16.21 16.06
C THR A 30 7.50 -15.53 17.42
N HIS A 31 6.54 -14.61 17.46
CA HIS A 31 6.09 -13.95 18.69
C HIS A 31 4.55 -13.96 18.75
N PRO A 32 3.94 -14.02 19.95
CA PRO A 32 2.48 -14.11 20.10
C PRO A 32 1.69 -12.95 19.46
N ASN A 33 2.30 -11.77 19.34
CA ASN A 33 1.69 -10.57 18.75
C ASN A 33 2.10 -10.35 17.28
N MET A 34 2.67 -11.35 16.61
CA MET A 34 3.08 -11.23 15.22
C MET A 34 1.87 -11.39 14.30
N SER A 35 1.52 -10.34 13.56
CA SER A 35 0.43 -10.40 12.58
C SER A 35 0.73 -11.39 11.46
N ARG A 36 -0.32 -11.93 10.83
CA ARG A 36 -0.19 -12.80 9.66
C ARG A 36 0.58 -12.13 8.52
N SER A 37 0.29 -10.85 8.25
CA SER A 37 1.02 -10.07 7.24
C SER A 37 2.51 -9.96 7.54
N SER A 38 2.89 -9.85 8.82
CA SER A 38 4.29 -9.84 9.25
C SER A 38 4.93 -11.21 9.07
N LYS A 39 4.19 -12.29 9.37
CA LYS A 39 4.65 -13.66 9.16
C LYS A 39 4.92 -13.92 7.67
N GLU A 40 3.96 -13.60 6.81
CA GLU A 40 4.07 -13.75 5.34
C GLU A 40 5.20 -12.87 4.76
N SER A 41 5.33 -11.62 5.22
CA SER A 41 6.42 -10.73 4.80
C SER A 41 7.80 -11.32 5.14
N LYS A 42 7.97 -11.84 6.37
CA LYS A 42 9.23 -12.47 6.81
C LYS A 42 9.54 -13.74 6.01
N LEU A 43 8.54 -14.54 5.64
CA LEU A 43 8.72 -15.68 4.73
C LEU A 43 9.19 -15.23 3.35
N ARG A 44 8.62 -14.15 2.80
CA ARG A 44 9.07 -13.59 1.53
C ARG A 44 10.50 -13.06 1.59
N LEU A 45 10.88 -12.42 2.69
CA LEU A 45 12.24 -11.90 2.88
C LEU A 45 13.29 -13.02 3.04
N THR A 46 12.88 -14.18 3.54
CA THR A 46 13.78 -15.34 3.71
C THR A 46 13.89 -16.18 2.43
N SER A 47 12.82 -16.25 1.64
CA SER A 47 12.81 -16.97 0.37
C SER A 47 13.40 -16.16 -0.79
N SER A 48 13.22 -14.84 -0.78
CA SER A 48 13.91 -13.98 -1.74
C SER A 48 15.39 -13.92 -1.37
N LYS A 49 16.26 -14.28 -2.33
CA LYS A 49 17.62 -13.73 -2.34
C LYS A 49 17.45 -12.23 -2.51
N ILE A 50 17.32 -11.52 -1.39
CA ILE A 50 17.50 -10.08 -1.39
C ILE A 50 18.98 -9.91 -1.67
N GLU A 51 19.33 -9.82 -2.95
CA GLU A 51 20.65 -9.36 -3.36
C GLU A 51 20.87 -8.04 -2.62
N ARG A 52 21.75 -8.06 -1.61
CA ARG A 52 22.09 -6.87 -0.82
C ARG A 52 22.59 -5.74 -1.73
N GLU A 53 23.06 -6.13 -2.90
CA GLU A 53 23.44 -5.30 -4.01
C GLU A 53 22.15 -4.77 -4.67
N ASN A 54 21.91 -3.46 -4.53
CA ASN A 54 20.81 -2.68 -5.13
C ASN A 54 19.56 -2.38 -4.28
N LEU A 55 19.58 -2.64 -2.97
CA LEU A 55 18.54 -2.10 -2.07
C LEU A 55 18.41 -0.57 -2.18
N ASN A 56 19.55 0.12 -2.32
CA ASN A 56 19.56 1.58 -2.49
C ASN A 56 18.95 2.02 -3.83
N LEU A 57 19.16 1.26 -4.92
CA LEU A 57 18.56 1.61 -6.21
C LEU A 57 17.04 1.47 -6.18
N GLY A 58 16.52 0.37 -5.61
CA GLY A 58 15.08 0.18 -5.46
C GLY A 58 14.44 1.22 -4.54
N LEU A 59 15.13 1.64 -3.48
CA LEU A 59 14.66 2.72 -2.60
C LEU A 59 14.65 4.08 -3.29
N GLU A 60 15.68 4.41 -4.07
CA GLU A 60 15.74 5.66 -4.85
C GLU A 60 14.67 5.70 -5.94
N GLU A 61 14.38 4.57 -6.59
CA GLU A 61 13.29 4.47 -7.56
C GLU A 61 11.93 4.71 -6.89
N MET A 62 11.66 4.04 -5.76
CA MET A 62 10.43 4.24 -4.98
C MET A 62 10.28 5.68 -4.46
N ARG A 63 11.39 6.34 -4.07
CA ARG A 63 11.39 7.75 -3.66
C ARG A 63 11.12 8.67 -4.85
N SER A 64 11.69 8.37 -6.01
CA SER A 64 11.52 9.14 -7.25
C SER A 64 10.09 9.07 -7.78
N GLN A 65 9.47 7.89 -7.75
CA GLN A 65 8.07 7.71 -8.13
C GLN A 65 7.12 8.51 -7.22
N ARG A 66 7.33 8.47 -5.90
CA ARG A 66 6.54 9.29 -4.96
C ARG A 66 6.71 10.79 -5.19
N LYS A 67 7.92 11.25 -5.52
CA LYS A 67 8.15 12.66 -5.90
C LYS A 67 7.41 13.04 -7.17
N ARG A 68 7.44 12.19 -8.21
CA ARG A 68 6.71 12.42 -9.47
C ARG A 68 5.20 12.55 -9.23
N GLN A 69 4.61 11.62 -8.49
CA GLN A 69 3.17 11.67 -8.15
C GLN A 69 2.80 12.97 -7.42
N LYS A 70 3.64 13.42 -6.47
CA LYS A 70 3.41 14.68 -5.76
C LYS A 70 3.51 15.90 -6.69
N ILE A 71 4.43 15.89 -7.65
CA ILE A 71 4.58 16.98 -8.63
C ILE A 71 3.36 17.04 -9.55
N THR A 72 2.92 15.89 -10.08
CA THR A 72 1.74 15.83 -10.95
C THR A 72 0.49 16.36 -10.25
N ALA A 73 0.24 15.93 -9.00
CA ALA A 73 -0.89 16.43 -8.23
C ALA A 73 -0.84 17.95 -7.97
N LEU A 74 0.36 18.51 -7.75
CA LEU A 74 0.52 19.96 -7.57
C LEU A 74 0.36 20.75 -8.87
N GLN A 75 0.77 20.18 -10.01
CA GLN A 75 0.58 20.77 -11.33
C GLN A 75 -0.90 20.83 -11.72
N GLU A 76 -1.65 19.73 -11.48
CA GLU A 76 -3.10 19.69 -11.73
C GLU A 76 -3.85 20.73 -10.90
N ILE A 77 -3.48 20.92 -9.63
CA ILE A 77 -4.08 21.94 -8.76
C ILE A 77 -3.77 23.36 -9.29
N GLN A 78 -2.57 23.60 -9.81
CA GLN A 78 -2.20 24.89 -10.39
C GLN A 78 -2.95 25.20 -11.69
N GLU A 79 -3.10 24.22 -12.59
CA GLU A 79 -3.87 24.38 -13.82
C GLU A 79 -5.35 24.67 -13.54
N ILE A 80 -5.96 23.95 -12.61
CA ILE A 80 -7.37 24.16 -12.23
C ILE A 80 -7.57 25.59 -11.69
N GLN A 81 -6.64 26.10 -10.87
CA GLN A 81 -6.73 27.48 -10.36
C GLN A 81 -6.56 28.53 -11.47
N GLN A 82 -5.66 28.32 -12.44
CA GLN A 82 -5.49 29.26 -13.54
C GLN A 82 -6.71 29.31 -14.46
N ILE A 83 -7.34 28.17 -14.73
CA ILE A 83 -8.56 28.09 -15.54
C ILE A 83 -9.70 28.86 -14.87
N GLN A 84 -9.90 28.68 -13.56
CA GLN A 84 -10.95 29.37 -12.79
C GLN A 84 -10.76 30.90 -12.79
N ILE A 85 -9.53 31.37 -12.58
CA ILE A 85 -9.22 32.80 -12.66
C ILE A 85 -9.49 33.36 -14.07
N GLY A 86 -9.17 32.58 -15.12
CA GLY A 86 -9.43 32.96 -16.51
C GLY A 86 -10.93 33.06 -16.85
N GLU A 87 -11.73 32.11 -16.36
CA GLU A 87 -13.19 32.11 -16.56
C GLU A 87 -13.88 33.28 -15.85
N GLU A 88 -13.48 33.61 -14.63
CA GLU A 88 -13.98 34.77 -13.90
C GLU A 88 -13.59 36.09 -14.61
N ALA A 89 -12.35 36.20 -15.06
CA ALA A 89 -11.88 37.39 -15.79
C ALA A 89 -12.62 37.58 -17.13
N ALA A 90 -12.85 36.50 -17.88
CA ALA A 90 -13.60 36.52 -19.13
C ALA A 90 -15.08 36.87 -18.91
N SER A 91 -15.70 36.30 -17.87
CA SER A 91 -17.09 36.59 -17.51
C SER A 91 -17.28 38.06 -17.12
N ASN A 92 -16.35 38.61 -16.33
CA ASN A 92 -16.39 40.02 -15.94
C ASN A 92 -16.19 40.96 -17.14
N LEU A 93 -15.29 40.64 -18.07
CA LEU A 93 -15.12 41.40 -19.32
C LEU A 93 -16.38 41.38 -20.17
N LEU A 94 -17.01 40.21 -20.35
CA LEU A 94 -18.24 40.06 -21.12
C LEU A 94 -19.39 40.88 -20.49
N ASN A 95 -19.54 40.80 -19.17
CA ASN A 95 -20.57 41.56 -18.44
C ASN A 95 -20.36 43.08 -18.58
N ASN A 96 -19.12 43.55 -18.61
CA ASN A 96 -18.80 44.97 -18.84
C ASN A 96 -19.03 45.42 -20.28
N LEU A 97 -19.03 44.51 -21.25
CA LEU A 97 -19.31 44.80 -22.67
C LEU A 97 -20.80 44.73 -23.01
N LEU A 98 -21.59 44.02 -22.21
CA LEU A 98 -23.04 43.86 -22.37
C LEU A 98 -23.86 44.87 -21.53
N ASN A 99 -23.20 45.67 -20.70
CA ASN A 99 -23.76 46.83 -20.00
C ASN A 99 -23.51 48.12 -20.80
#